data_AF-H0XZ91-F1
#
_entry.id   AF-H0XZ91-F1
#
_cell.length_a   1.000
_cell.length_b   1.000
_cell.length_c   1.000
_cell.angle_alpha   90.00
_cell.angle_beta   90.00
_cell.angle_gamma   90.00
#
_symmetry.space_group_name_H-M   'P 1'
#
loop_
_entity.id
_entity.type
_entity.pdbx_description
1 polymer ?
#
loop_
_entity_poly.entity_id
_entity_poly.type
_entity_poly.pdbx_seq_one_letter_code
_entity_poly.pdbx_strand_id
1 'polypeptide(L)'
;MILKLAQKQINSERENHLGTFKKLQKKSPLLQHANYKFLVGAHPQQKKLLTVGISSVQHPQGSYLLDTLRTLFQASSETEPNYIVVLVHLSDPDPKQLNQTATNISKLFAPHIEAGELLVIHGLLGGSPLLRELSGANHTSPCEELYFRQKVDYVLLMNFAENLSDYFLLMEDNIQCTPKCISFIYAVLSAWKELHWVILEFSSLNVSGKVFHTNDLSRLTSFFLLFLKDTPTDLLLSEFQLLLAQNVPIRFTPSVLHPMGNYSAVKDSCFPVEKDEVLGEPDNPLATVLTDMEPVLNVVPQYAYTLNEEGYTTLNPLEGNHLRVILDRPQKVIRIAVLTGIDDGGKYQLRQGQVELGYQPTEEPKDCAHYTLLGPLVEGNLDQRVFSKEGSEEKLSCIRLLVLASQESWLVIRQIKVWIEPEEAWLIL
;
A
#
# COMPACT_ATOMS: atom_id res chain seq x y z
N MET A 1 30.86 -30.44 27.93
CA MET A 1 31.76 -29.53 27.18
C MET A 1 31.12 -29.04 25.87
N ILE A 2 30.52 -29.95 25.08
CA ILE A 2 29.83 -29.66 23.81
C ILE A 2 28.68 -28.65 23.94
N LEU A 3 27.84 -28.78 24.97
CA LEU A 3 26.69 -27.86 25.19
C LEU A 3 27.12 -26.40 25.45
N LYS A 4 28.27 -26.19 26.11
CA LYS A 4 28.82 -24.85 26.36
C LYS A 4 29.41 -24.21 25.10
N LEU A 5 29.96 -25.02 24.19
CA LEU A 5 30.46 -24.57 22.89
C LEU A 5 29.31 -24.19 21.95
N ALA A 6 28.26 -25.02 21.89
CA ALA A 6 27.05 -24.72 21.13
C ALA A 6 26.36 -23.43 21.63
N GLN A 7 26.21 -23.25 22.94
CA GLN A 7 25.62 -22.04 23.51
C GLN A 7 26.46 -20.78 23.20
N LYS A 8 27.78 -20.91 23.20
CA LYS A 8 28.70 -19.79 22.89
C LYS A 8 28.64 -19.41 21.41
N GLN A 9 28.45 -20.40 20.53
CA GLN A 9 28.27 -20.19 19.09
C GLN A 9 26.92 -19.53 18.79
N ILE A 10 25.83 -20.01 19.38
CA ILE A 10 24.49 -19.39 19.28
C ILE A 10 24.51 -17.94 19.78
N ASN A 11 25.15 -17.68 20.93
CA ASN A 11 25.27 -16.32 21.46
C ASN A 11 26.13 -15.43 20.55
N SER A 12 27.20 -15.97 19.96
CA SER A 12 28.04 -15.23 19.01
C SER A 12 27.29 -14.90 17.72
N GLU A 13 26.50 -15.83 17.19
CA GLU A 13 25.64 -15.61 16.03
C GLU A 13 24.57 -14.57 16.35
N ARG A 14 23.90 -14.67 17.51
CA ARG A 14 22.89 -13.69 17.94
C ARG A 14 23.46 -12.28 18.07
N GLU A 15 24.63 -12.11 18.66
CA GLU A 15 25.30 -10.82 18.76
C GLU A 15 25.75 -10.29 17.39
N ASN A 16 26.17 -11.16 16.48
CA ASN A 16 26.55 -10.78 15.11
C ASN A 16 25.33 -10.37 14.27
N HIS A 17 24.21 -11.09 14.40
CA HIS A 17 22.92 -10.72 13.79
C HIS A 17 22.39 -9.41 14.38
N LEU A 18 22.48 -9.21 15.70
CA LEU A 18 22.12 -7.95 16.36
C LEU A 18 23.01 -6.79 15.90
N GLY A 19 24.31 -7.02 15.72
CA GLY A 19 25.25 -6.05 15.18
C GLY A 19 24.94 -5.67 13.74
N THR A 20 24.62 -6.65 12.89
CA THR A 20 24.20 -6.45 11.50
C THR A 20 22.87 -5.69 11.43
N PHE A 21 21.90 -6.06 12.26
CA PHE A 21 20.61 -5.38 12.37
C PHE A 21 20.76 -3.93 12.83
N LYS A 22 21.61 -3.65 13.83
CA LYS A 22 21.93 -2.28 14.26
C LYS A 22 22.65 -1.47 13.19
N LYS A 23 23.45 -2.11 12.32
CA LYS A 23 24.04 -1.44 11.15
C LYS A 23 22.98 -1.11 10.10
N LEU A 24 22.00 -1.98 9.89
CA LEU A 24 20.86 -1.75 8.98
C LEU A 24 19.93 -0.63 9.44
N GLN A 25 19.89 -0.33 10.74
CA GLN A 25 19.17 0.82 11.28
C GLN A 25 19.84 2.17 10.98
N LYS A 26 21.11 2.19 10.53
CA LYS A 26 21.85 3.41 10.24
C LYS A 26 21.86 3.67 8.73
N LYS A 27 21.80 4.95 8.35
CA LYS A 27 21.92 5.39 6.96
C LYS A 27 23.17 4.80 6.31
N SER A 28 23.00 4.12 5.17
CA SER A 28 24.09 3.44 4.48
C SER A 28 25.23 4.42 4.12
N PRO A 29 26.50 4.07 4.37
CA PRO A 29 27.65 4.88 3.95
C PRO A 29 27.70 5.13 2.43
N LEU A 30 27.10 4.25 1.63
CA LEU A 30 26.99 4.43 0.18
C LEU A 30 26.14 5.65 -0.18
N LEU A 31 25.10 5.94 0.62
CA LEU A 31 24.18 7.05 0.40
C LEU A 31 24.72 8.39 0.91
N GLN A 32 25.71 8.38 1.79
CA GLN A 32 26.40 9.60 2.23
C GLN A 32 27.14 10.29 1.07
N HIS A 33 27.48 9.54 0.03
CA HIS A 33 28.20 10.02 -1.15
C HIS A 33 27.29 10.17 -2.38
N ALA A 34 25.97 10.10 -2.20
CA ALA A 34 25.02 10.37 -3.28
C ALA A 34 25.10 11.85 -3.69
N ASN A 35 25.22 12.10 -4.98
CA ASN A 35 25.22 13.45 -5.55
C ASN A 35 23.90 13.69 -6.28
N TYR A 36 23.30 14.86 -6.05
CA TYR A 36 22.01 15.24 -6.62
C TYR A 36 22.14 16.53 -7.42
N LYS A 37 21.68 16.47 -8.67
CA LYS A 37 21.48 17.65 -9.53
C LYS A 37 19.99 17.99 -9.57
N PHE A 38 19.66 19.21 -9.17
CA PHE A 38 18.33 19.78 -9.34
C PHE A 38 18.14 20.16 -10.81
N LEU A 39 17.05 19.66 -11.42
CA LEU A 39 16.74 19.91 -12.82
C LEU A 39 15.57 20.88 -12.98
N VAL A 40 14.53 20.69 -12.17
CA VAL A 40 13.30 21.49 -12.20
C VAL A 40 12.76 21.63 -10.78
N GLY A 41 12.21 22.80 -10.46
CA GLY A 41 11.65 23.10 -9.15
C GLY A 41 12.71 23.35 -8.07
N ALA A 42 12.22 23.59 -6.86
CA ALA A 42 13.04 23.86 -5.69
C ALA A 42 12.67 22.91 -4.55
N HIS A 43 13.59 22.75 -3.61
CA HIS A 43 13.31 21.99 -2.41
C HIS A 43 12.13 22.63 -1.64
N PRO A 44 11.12 21.86 -1.19
CA PRO A 44 10.03 22.38 -0.38
C PRO A 44 10.54 23.10 0.87
N GLN A 45 9.95 24.25 1.19
CA GLN A 45 10.31 25.03 2.38
C GLN A 45 9.72 24.44 3.67
N GLN A 46 8.63 23.70 3.55
CA GLN A 46 7.92 23.06 4.65
C GLN A 46 7.75 21.59 4.37
N LYS A 47 7.81 20.78 5.43
CA LYS A 47 7.54 19.35 5.35
C LYS A 47 6.08 19.14 4.94
N LYS A 48 5.87 18.32 3.91
CA LYS A 48 4.55 17.97 3.37
C LYS A 48 3.99 16.74 4.08
N LEU A 49 2.74 16.37 3.81
CA LEU A 49 2.19 15.13 4.34
C LEU A 49 2.71 13.93 3.54
N LEU A 50 2.65 14.01 2.21
CA LEU A 50 2.95 12.89 1.31
C LEU A 50 3.92 13.32 0.20
N THR A 51 4.97 12.54 -0.02
CA THR A 51 5.79 12.64 -1.23
C THR A 51 5.34 11.56 -2.20
N VAL A 52 4.95 11.94 -3.41
CA VAL A 52 4.73 11.00 -4.52
C VAL A 52 6.04 10.86 -5.27
N GLY A 53 6.77 9.78 -4.99
CA GLY A 53 8.06 9.49 -5.61
C GLY A 53 7.90 8.70 -6.91
N ILE A 54 8.34 9.29 -8.02
CA ILE A 54 8.32 8.68 -9.34
C ILE A 54 9.76 8.46 -9.82
N SER A 55 10.09 7.23 -10.19
CA SER A 55 11.34 6.93 -10.90
C SER A 55 11.06 6.81 -12.39
N SER A 56 11.84 7.50 -13.23
CA SER A 56 11.68 7.47 -14.68
C SER A 56 12.99 7.29 -15.42
N VAL A 57 12.92 6.47 -16.46
CA VAL A 57 13.96 6.25 -17.47
C VAL A 57 13.28 6.36 -18.83
N GLN A 58 13.94 6.98 -19.80
CA GLN A 58 13.44 7.08 -21.15
C GLN A 58 13.32 5.69 -21.79
N HIS A 59 12.10 5.29 -22.15
CA HIS A 59 11.87 4.03 -22.85
C HIS A 59 12.02 4.20 -24.37
N PRO A 60 12.43 3.15 -25.11
CA PRO A 60 12.55 3.19 -26.57
C PRO A 60 11.24 3.52 -27.30
N GLN A 61 10.10 3.22 -26.67
CA GLN A 61 8.75 3.42 -27.23
C GLN A 61 8.17 4.81 -26.91
N GLY A 62 8.91 5.66 -26.18
CA GLY A 62 8.44 6.95 -25.68
C GLY A 62 8.53 7.03 -24.15
N SER A 63 8.25 8.21 -23.58
CA SER A 63 8.18 8.39 -22.11
C SER A 63 6.72 8.51 -21.68
N TYR A 64 6.29 7.67 -20.75
CA TYR A 64 4.95 7.73 -20.14
C TYR A 64 4.88 8.75 -19.00
N LEU A 65 6.03 9.30 -18.57
CA LEU A 65 6.13 10.19 -17.42
C LEU A 65 5.22 11.41 -17.53
N LEU A 66 5.16 12.04 -18.71
CA LEU A 66 4.35 13.25 -18.90
C LEU A 66 2.85 12.95 -18.77
N ASP A 67 2.41 11.77 -19.19
CA ASP A 67 1.02 11.34 -19.07
C ASP A 67 0.70 10.93 -17.62
N THR A 68 1.62 10.22 -16.95
CA THR A 68 1.55 9.93 -15.51
C THR A 68 1.40 11.21 -14.69
N LEU A 69 2.28 12.20 -14.88
CA LEU A 69 2.20 13.50 -14.20
C LEU A 69 0.89 14.22 -14.51
N ARG A 70 0.43 14.19 -15.77
CA ARG A 70 -0.84 14.82 -16.16
C ARG A 70 -2.02 14.20 -15.41
N THR A 71 -2.12 12.87 -15.39
CA THR A 71 -3.24 12.21 -14.70
C THR A 71 -3.18 12.41 -13.18
N LEU A 72 -2.00 12.41 -12.59
CA LEU A 72 -1.80 12.67 -11.16
C LEU A 72 -2.30 14.07 -10.76
N PHE A 73 -1.90 15.11 -11.48
CA PHE A 73 -2.33 16.49 -11.18
C PHE A 73 -3.79 16.74 -11.53
N GLN A 74 -4.32 16.10 -12.58
CA GLN A 74 -5.76 16.21 -12.92
C GLN A 74 -6.67 15.46 -11.92
N ALA A 75 -6.17 14.39 -11.31
CA ALA A 75 -6.91 13.62 -10.31
C ALA A 75 -6.98 14.30 -8.94
N SER A 76 -6.10 15.27 -8.68
CA SER A 76 -6.00 15.98 -7.40
C SER A 76 -7.05 17.09 -7.28
N SER A 77 -7.65 17.28 -6.10
CA SER A 77 -8.59 18.37 -5.85
C SER A 77 -7.89 19.73 -5.67
N GLU A 78 -8.63 20.85 -5.68
CA GLU A 78 -8.07 22.21 -5.56
C GLU A 78 -7.28 22.46 -4.24
N THR A 79 -7.49 21.65 -3.20
CA THR A 79 -6.89 21.85 -1.86
C THR A 79 -5.75 20.88 -1.53
N GLU A 80 -5.69 19.75 -2.24
CA GLU A 80 -4.70 18.68 -2.04
C GLU A 80 -3.25 19.02 -2.37
N PRO A 81 -2.94 19.87 -3.37
CA PRO A 81 -1.57 20.19 -3.73
C PRO A 81 -0.75 20.86 -2.62
N ASN A 82 -1.42 21.46 -1.63
CA ASN A 82 -0.76 22.01 -0.44
C ASN A 82 -0.11 20.94 0.45
N TYR A 83 -0.60 19.69 0.39
CA TYR A 83 -0.19 18.60 1.29
C TYR A 83 0.75 17.59 0.62
N ILE A 84 0.94 17.67 -0.69
CA ILE A 84 1.80 16.75 -1.43
C ILE A 84 3.01 17.43 -2.06
N VAL A 85 4.02 16.64 -2.36
CA VAL A 85 5.09 16.99 -3.29
C VAL A 85 5.34 15.81 -4.21
N VAL A 86 5.34 16.05 -5.52
CA VAL A 86 5.70 15.08 -6.54
C VAL A 86 7.20 15.18 -6.77
N LEU A 87 7.92 14.13 -6.42
CA LEU A 87 9.36 14.02 -6.60
C LEU A 87 9.66 13.07 -7.75
N VAL A 88 10.26 13.59 -8.82
CA VAL A 88 10.66 12.79 -9.98
C VAL A 88 12.17 12.61 -9.97
N HIS A 89 12.63 11.36 -9.99
CA HIS A 89 14.02 11.00 -10.24
C HIS A 89 14.19 10.57 -11.70
N LEU A 90 14.96 11.36 -12.46
CA LEU A 90 15.34 11.02 -13.84
C LEU A 90 16.68 10.29 -13.85
N SER A 91 16.67 9.04 -14.30
CA SER A 91 17.83 8.15 -14.29
C SER A 91 18.52 8.00 -15.66
N ASP A 92 18.11 8.79 -16.65
CA ASP A 92 18.68 8.70 -18.00
C ASP A 92 20.19 8.98 -18.01
N PRO A 93 21.00 8.08 -18.62
CA PRO A 93 22.44 8.29 -18.69
C PRO A 93 22.84 9.35 -19.73
N ASP A 94 21.98 9.65 -20.71
CA ASP A 94 22.22 10.67 -21.73
C ASP A 94 21.81 12.07 -21.22
N PRO A 95 22.77 13.00 -21.00
CA PRO A 95 22.45 14.35 -20.56
C PRO A 95 21.52 15.12 -21.51
N LYS A 96 21.52 14.80 -22.82
CA LYS A 96 20.63 15.44 -23.78
C LYS A 96 19.18 15.05 -23.55
N GLN A 97 18.91 13.76 -23.38
CA GLN A 97 17.58 13.25 -23.08
C GLN A 97 17.09 13.80 -21.74
N LEU A 98 17.94 13.77 -20.72
CA LEU A 98 17.61 14.28 -19.39
C LEU A 98 17.25 15.78 -19.42
N ASN A 99 18.02 16.61 -20.13
CA ASN A 99 17.70 18.04 -20.28
C ASN A 99 16.43 18.27 -21.12
N GLN A 100 16.18 17.43 -22.13
CA GLN A 100 14.98 17.52 -22.96
C GLN A 100 13.73 17.19 -22.14
N THR A 101 13.75 16.11 -21.36
CA THR A 101 12.66 15.73 -20.45
C THR A 101 12.42 16.80 -19.40
N ALA A 102 13.47 17.33 -18.77
CA ALA A 102 13.35 18.45 -17.83
C ALA A 102 12.73 19.70 -18.47
N THR A 103 13.11 20.03 -19.71
CA THR A 103 12.53 21.17 -20.45
C THR A 103 11.04 20.97 -20.73
N ASN A 104 10.65 19.76 -21.14
CA ASN A 104 9.25 19.43 -21.38
C ASN A 104 8.42 19.52 -20.11
N ILE A 105 8.94 19.02 -18.98
CA ILE A 105 8.29 19.12 -17.68
C ILE A 105 8.13 20.58 -17.27
N SER A 106 9.19 21.39 -17.34
CA SER A 106 9.17 22.82 -17.02
C SER A 106 8.13 23.59 -17.82
N LYS A 107 7.94 23.24 -19.10
CA LYS A 107 6.96 23.90 -19.97
C LYS A 107 5.51 23.49 -19.65
N LEU A 108 5.26 22.21 -19.41
CA LEU A 108 3.91 21.66 -19.26
C LEU A 108 3.35 21.80 -17.84
N PHE A 109 4.21 21.83 -16.83
CA PHE A 109 3.82 21.83 -15.41
C PHE A 109 4.31 23.06 -14.66
N ALA A 110 4.58 24.18 -15.37
CA ALA A 110 5.03 25.44 -14.77
C ALA A 110 4.20 25.87 -13.55
N PRO A 111 2.85 25.82 -13.55
CA PRO A 111 2.06 26.20 -12.38
C PRO A 111 2.37 25.35 -11.13
N HIS A 112 2.49 24.03 -11.29
CA HIS A 112 2.81 23.11 -10.20
C HIS A 112 4.24 23.29 -9.67
N ILE A 113 5.16 23.65 -10.57
CA ILE A 113 6.56 23.93 -10.20
C ILE A 113 6.64 25.23 -9.39
N GLU A 114 5.96 26.29 -9.84
CA GLU A 114 5.90 27.58 -9.15
C GLU A 114 5.23 27.47 -7.78
N ALA A 115 4.22 26.59 -7.65
CA ALA A 115 3.57 26.27 -6.39
C ALA A 115 4.42 25.37 -5.45
N GLY A 116 5.58 24.87 -5.92
CA GLY A 116 6.44 23.98 -5.13
C GLY A 116 5.90 22.56 -4.97
N GLU A 117 5.04 22.13 -5.88
CA GLU A 117 4.36 20.82 -5.88
C GLU A 117 5.11 19.77 -6.70
N LEU A 118 5.99 20.21 -7.62
CA LEU A 118 6.77 19.32 -8.48
C LEU A 118 8.27 19.63 -8.40
N LEU A 119 9.05 18.60 -8.11
CA LEU A 119 10.50 18.64 -8.00
C LEU A 119 11.11 17.54 -8.87
N VAL A 120 12.07 17.90 -9.72
CA VAL A 120 12.78 16.95 -10.59
C VAL A 120 14.26 16.96 -10.28
N ILE A 121 14.79 15.78 -9.98
CA ILE A 121 16.19 15.55 -9.62
C ILE A 121 16.82 14.51 -10.53
N HIS A 122 18.14 14.57 -10.62
CA HIS A 122 18.98 13.48 -11.10
C HIS A 122 19.98 13.12 -10.02
N GLY A 123 19.92 11.87 -9.57
CA GLY A 123 20.82 11.33 -8.56
C GLY A 123 21.89 10.44 -9.18
N LEU A 124 23.09 10.49 -8.62
CA LEU A 124 24.13 9.51 -8.88
C LEU A 124 24.66 8.98 -7.55
N LEU A 125 24.72 7.67 -7.40
CA LEU A 125 25.48 7.07 -6.31
C LEU A 125 26.97 7.26 -6.64
N GLY A 126 27.65 8.11 -5.85
CA GLY A 126 29.06 8.45 -6.06
C GLY A 126 29.94 7.20 -6.20
N GLY A 127 30.96 7.29 -7.07
CA GLY A 127 31.78 6.21 -7.66
C GLY A 127 32.46 5.22 -6.71
N SER A 128 31.65 4.54 -5.91
CA SER A 128 32.04 3.49 -4.98
C SER A 128 32.63 2.32 -5.77
N PRO A 129 33.80 1.79 -5.37
CA PRO A 129 34.38 0.58 -5.94
C PRO A 129 33.37 -0.58 -5.99
N LEU A 130 32.49 -0.68 -4.99
CA LEU A 130 31.39 -1.65 -4.95
C LEU A 130 30.44 -1.53 -6.15
N LEU A 131 30.05 -0.31 -6.55
CA LEU A 131 29.18 -0.13 -7.71
C LEU A 131 29.92 -0.44 -9.02
N ARG A 132 31.23 -0.19 -9.08
CA ARG A 132 32.07 -0.53 -10.24
C ARG A 132 32.29 -2.03 -10.37
N GLU A 133 32.41 -2.75 -9.26
CA GLU A 133 32.49 -4.21 -9.20
C GLU A 133 31.12 -4.86 -9.45
N LEU A 134 30.04 -4.28 -8.91
CA LEU A 134 28.67 -4.74 -9.13
C LEU A 134 28.23 -4.51 -10.58
N SER A 135 28.56 -3.37 -11.18
CA SER A 135 28.34 -3.05 -12.61
C SER A 135 29.35 -3.73 -13.54
N GLY A 136 30.53 -4.12 -13.03
CA GLY A 136 31.62 -4.73 -13.80
C GLY A 136 31.64 -6.26 -13.77
N ALA A 137 30.88 -6.90 -12.88
CA ALA A 137 30.64 -8.34 -12.97
C ALA A 137 29.69 -8.61 -14.14
N ASN A 138 30.02 -9.59 -14.99
CA ASN A 138 29.13 -10.07 -16.05
C ASN A 138 27.76 -10.40 -15.45
N HIS A 139 26.77 -9.52 -15.63
CA HIS A 139 25.38 -9.82 -15.29
C HIS A 139 25.04 -11.15 -15.95
N THR A 140 24.66 -12.11 -15.12
CA THR A 140 24.40 -13.47 -15.57
C THR A 140 23.08 -13.59 -16.32
N SER A 141 22.17 -12.62 -16.13
CA SER A 141 20.91 -12.50 -16.88
C SER A 141 20.52 -11.04 -17.17
N PRO A 142 19.70 -10.80 -18.20
CA PRO A 142 19.11 -9.47 -18.45
C PRO A 142 18.29 -8.93 -17.28
N CYS A 143 17.64 -9.79 -16.48
CA CYS A 143 16.84 -9.37 -15.34
C CYS A 143 17.70 -8.85 -14.18
N GLU A 144 18.87 -9.42 -13.94
CA GLU A 144 19.79 -8.99 -12.88
C GLU A 144 20.20 -7.52 -13.05
N GLU A 145 20.48 -7.10 -14.27
CA GLU A 145 20.81 -5.70 -14.61
C GLU A 145 19.59 -4.77 -14.44
N LEU A 146 18.39 -5.23 -14.82
CA LEU A 146 17.17 -4.45 -14.64
C LEU A 146 16.83 -4.27 -13.16
N TYR A 147 16.97 -5.32 -12.34
CA TYR A 147 16.78 -5.25 -10.90
C TYR A 147 17.78 -4.30 -10.27
N PHE A 148 19.06 -4.41 -10.65
CA PHE A 148 20.11 -3.53 -10.16
C PHE A 148 19.80 -2.05 -10.43
N ARG A 149 19.48 -1.70 -11.68
CA ARG A 149 19.14 -0.31 -12.04
C ARG A 149 17.91 0.19 -11.28
N GLN A 150 16.83 -0.60 -11.27
CA GLN A 150 15.60 -0.22 -10.57
C GLN A 150 15.84 0.04 -9.08
N LYS A 151 16.58 -0.83 -8.39
CA LYS A 151 16.90 -0.63 -6.96
C LYS A 151 17.78 0.59 -6.73
N VAL A 152 18.78 0.84 -7.59
CA VAL A 152 19.60 2.06 -7.50
C VAL A 152 18.74 3.31 -7.63
N ASP A 153 17.81 3.31 -8.59
CA ASP A 153 16.92 4.44 -8.82
C ASP A 153 15.99 4.71 -7.63
N TYR A 154 15.35 3.66 -7.08
CA TYR A 154 14.50 3.77 -5.90
C TYR A 154 15.29 4.19 -4.66
N VAL A 155 16.50 3.67 -4.48
CA VAL A 155 17.35 4.04 -3.36
C VAL A 155 17.72 5.53 -3.43
N LEU A 156 18.07 6.05 -4.60
CA LEU A 156 18.39 7.47 -4.80
C LEU A 156 17.17 8.36 -4.57
N LEU A 157 16.01 7.95 -5.11
CA LEU A 157 14.74 8.65 -4.95
C LEU A 157 14.32 8.74 -3.48
N MET A 158 14.28 7.59 -2.78
CA MET A 158 13.89 7.51 -1.37
C MET A 158 14.88 8.23 -0.44
N ASN A 159 16.20 8.12 -0.71
CA ASN A 159 17.21 8.80 0.08
C ASN A 159 17.08 10.33 0.00
N PHE A 160 16.65 10.86 -1.15
CA PHE A 160 16.38 12.28 -1.30
C PHE A 160 15.09 12.69 -0.56
N ALA A 161 14.09 11.79 -0.54
CA ALA A 161 12.78 12.06 0.04
C ALA A 161 12.71 12.03 1.58
N GLU A 162 13.76 11.57 2.28
CA GLU A 162 13.78 11.35 3.75
C GLU A 162 13.26 12.53 4.60
N ASN A 163 13.37 13.77 4.13
CA ASN A 163 12.94 14.97 4.88
C ASN A 163 11.86 15.79 4.16
N LEU A 164 11.23 15.26 3.11
CA LEU A 164 10.25 16.01 2.33
C LEU A 164 8.83 15.91 2.92
N SER A 165 8.50 14.77 3.53
CA SER A 165 7.13 14.49 3.98
C SER A 165 7.03 13.47 5.11
N ASP A 166 5.85 13.30 5.70
CA ASP A 166 5.59 12.27 6.72
C ASP A 166 5.44 10.86 6.13
N TYR A 167 4.87 10.78 4.92
CA TYR A 167 4.65 9.53 4.18
C TYR A 167 5.27 9.62 2.77
N PHE A 168 5.56 8.47 2.18
CA PHE A 168 6.12 8.35 0.84
C PHE A 168 5.35 7.31 0.02
N LEU A 169 4.85 7.71 -1.15
CA LEU A 169 4.22 6.83 -2.13
C LEU A 169 5.22 6.51 -3.24
N LEU A 170 5.51 5.23 -3.46
CA LEU A 170 6.36 4.77 -4.56
C LEU A 170 5.52 4.50 -5.82
N MET A 171 5.93 5.10 -6.94
CA MET A 171 5.31 4.92 -8.25
C MET A 171 6.35 4.79 -9.38
N GLU A 172 6.01 3.99 -10.39
CA GLU A 172 6.68 4.00 -11.69
C GLU A 172 6.15 5.14 -12.59
N ASP A 173 6.82 5.39 -13.71
CA ASP A 173 6.54 6.49 -14.63
C ASP A 173 5.42 6.23 -15.63
N ASN A 174 4.73 5.09 -15.54
CA ASN A 174 3.67 4.66 -16.44
C ASN A 174 2.41 4.25 -15.67
N ILE A 175 1.98 5.10 -14.74
CA ILE A 175 0.85 4.82 -13.85
C ILE A 175 -0.24 5.87 -14.04
N GLN A 176 -1.48 5.41 -14.13
CA GLN A 176 -2.68 6.23 -14.15
C GLN A 176 -3.28 6.33 -12.76
N CYS A 177 -3.51 7.55 -12.29
CA CYS A 177 -4.24 7.85 -11.06
C CYS A 177 -5.72 8.08 -11.41
N THR A 178 -6.61 7.36 -10.73
CA THR A 178 -8.07 7.55 -10.86
C THR A 178 -8.51 8.90 -10.26
N PRO A 179 -9.69 9.45 -10.60
CA PRO A 179 -10.17 10.68 -9.97
C PRO A 179 -10.23 10.53 -8.43
N LYS A 180 -9.77 11.54 -7.68
CA LYS A 180 -9.69 11.54 -6.19
C LYS A 180 -8.72 10.51 -5.58
N CYS A 181 -7.82 9.94 -6.39
CA CYS A 181 -6.80 9.00 -5.96
C CYS A 181 -5.93 9.56 -4.80
N ILE A 182 -5.51 10.83 -4.84
CA ILE A 182 -4.79 11.47 -3.73
C ILE A 182 -5.68 11.70 -2.50
N SER A 183 -6.93 12.14 -2.69
CA SER A 183 -7.91 12.30 -1.60
C SER A 183 -8.12 10.99 -0.85
N PHE A 184 -8.24 9.87 -1.59
CA PHE A 184 -8.41 8.55 -1.01
C PHE A 184 -7.19 8.12 -0.21
N ILE A 185 -5.97 8.30 -0.75
CA ILE A 185 -4.72 8.03 -0.02
C ILE A 185 -4.66 8.84 1.27
N TYR A 186 -5.01 10.13 1.23
CA TYR A 186 -5.06 10.99 2.42
C TYR A 186 -6.04 10.47 3.47
N ALA A 187 -7.26 10.11 3.05
CA ALA A 187 -8.29 9.60 3.95
C ALA A 187 -7.85 8.29 4.63
N VAL A 188 -7.23 7.39 3.87
CA VAL A 188 -6.64 6.15 4.40
C VAL A 188 -5.53 6.47 5.41
N LEU A 189 -4.55 7.30 5.05
CA LEU A 189 -3.44 7.66 5.96
C LEU A 189 -3.95 8.27 7.28
N SER A 190 -5.00 9.08 7.21
CA SER A 190 -5.66 9.66 8.39
C SER A 190 -6.32 8.58 9.26
N ALA A 191 -7.07 7.65 8.65
CA ALA A 191 -7.74 6.56 9.35
C ALA A 191 -6.75 5.57 10.01
N TRP A 192 -5.60 5.34 9.37
CA TRP A 192 -4.56 4.42 9.82
C TRP A 192 -3.48 5.08 10.69
N LYS A 193 -3.62 6.36 11.04
CA LYS A 193 -2.57 7.15 11.71
C LYS A 193 -2.11 6.57 13.05
N GLU A 194 -3.05 6.05 13.84
CA GLU A 194 -2.78 5.49 15.18
C GLU A 194 -2.58 3.96 15.17
N LEU A 195 -2.68 3.33 14.00
CA LEU A 195 -2.51 1.90 13.83
C LEU A 195 -1.10 1.56 13.38
N HIS A 196 -0.60 0.39 13.78
CA HIS A 196 0.68 -0.11 13.28
C HIS A 196 0.51 -0.67 11.86
N TRP A 197 1.30 -0.15 10.93
CA TRP A 197 1.45 -0.67 9.58
C TRP A 197 2.85 -0.33 9.05
N VAL A 198 3.28 -1.05 8.02
CA VAL A 198 4.59 -0.92 7.37
C VAL A 198 4.41 -0.45 5.93
N ILE A 199 3.51 -1.10 5.18
CA ILE A 199 3.17 -0.73 3.80
C ILE A 199 1.65 -0.80 3.62
N LEU A 200 1.11 0.26 3.03
CA LEU A 200 -0.27 0.31 2.53
C LEU A 200 -0.29 0.22 1.00
N GLU A 201 -1.14 -0.63 0.44
CA GLU A 201 -1.18 -0.93 -1.01
C GLU A 201 -2.45 -0.38 -1.67
N PHE A 202 -2.25 0.51 -2.64
CA PHE A 202 -3.31 1.22 -3.40
C PHE A 202 -3.50 0.70 -4.84
N SER A 203 -2.83 -0.40 -5.17
CA SER A 203 -2.98 -1.12 -6.44
C SER A 203 -2.56 -2.59 -6.31
N SER A 204 -2.93 -3.44 -7.26
CA SER A 204 -2.38 -4.80 -7.40
C SER A 204 -0.91 -4.83 -7.82
N LEU A 205 -0.34 -3.71 -8.24
CA LEU A 205 1.01 -3.66 -8.80
C LEU A 205 2.08 -4.03 -7.76
N ASN A 206 3.04 -4.83 -8.20
CA ASN A 206 4.10 -5.39 -7.36
C ASN A 206 4.96 -4.31 -6.67
N VAL A 207 5.11 -3.14 -7.28
CA VAL A 207 5.92 -2.03 -6.73
C VAL A 207 5.13 -0.73 -6.59
N SER A 208 4.51 -0.27 -7.69
CA SER A 208 3.74 0.97 -7.69
C SER A 208 2.54 0.89 -6.74
N GLY A 209 2.18 2.02 -6.13
CA GLY A 209 1.04 2.09 -5.22
C GLY A 209 1.33 1.68 -3.78
N LYS A 210 2.60 1.53 -3.41
CA LYS A 210 3.03 1.23 -2.04
C LYS A 210 3.35 2.52 -1.29
N VAL A 211 2.68 2.73 -0.16
CA VAL A 211 2.92 3.86 0.74
C VAL A 211 3.67 3.40 1.98
N PHE A 212 4.65 4.19 2.40
CA PHE A 212 5.53 3.96 3.53
C PHE A 212 5.51 5.15 4.48
N HIS A 213 5.85 4.91 5.75
CA HIS A 213 6.32 5.99 6.61
C HIS A 213 7.68 6.50 6.13
N THR A 214 7.86 7.82 6.00
CA THR A 214 9.14 8.38 5.55
C THR A 214 10.30 8.00 6.49
N ASN A 215 10.01 7.84 7.79
CA ASN A 215 11.00 7.42 8.80
C ASN A 215 11.57 6.01 8.55
N ASP A 216 10.88 5.16 7.78
CA ASP A 216 11.35 3.82 7.45
C ASP A 216 12.18 3.77 6.14
N LEU A 217 12.21 4.86 5.35
CA LEU A 217 12.93 4.89 4.08
C LEU A 217 14.43 4.62 4.24
N SER A 218 15.09 5.14 5.28
CA SER A 218 16.52 4.90 5.48
C SER A 218 16.83 3.42 5.72
N ARG A 219 15.90 2.69 6.37
CA ARG A 219 15.99 1.25 6.61
C ARG A 219 15.69 0.48 5.32
N LEU A 220 14.64 0.87 4.60
CA LEU A 220 14.25 0.23 3.34
C LEU A 220 15.33 0.38 2.25
N THR A 221 15.89 1.57 2.09
CA THR A 221 16.99 1.81 1.14
C THR A 221 18.24 1.01 1.51
N SER A 222 18.58 0.91 2.80
CA SER A 222 19.69 0.07 3.26
C SER A 222 19.41 -1.41 2.99
N PHE A 223 18.16 -1.85 3.11
CA PHE A 223 17.74 -3.22 2.76
C PHE A 223 17.87 -3.50 1.26
N PHE A 224 17.40 -2.60 0.38
CA PHE A 224 17.59 -2.72 -1.07
C PHE A 224 19.07 -2.79 -1.48
N LEU A 225 19.93 -2.01 -0.81
CA LEU A 225 21.37 -2.02 -1.07
C LEU A 225 22.06 -3.35 -0.71
N LEU A 226 21.47 -4.17 0.18
CA LEU A 226 22.02 -5.50 0.48
C LEU A 226 21.77 -6.51 -0.64
N PHE A 227 20.67 -6.34 -1.39
CA PHE A 227 20.19 -7.32 -2.37
C PHE A 227 20.14 -6.72 -3.78
N LEU A 228 21.16 -5.95 -4.15
CA LEU A 228 21.15 -5.17 -5.40
C LEU A 228 21.02 -5.99 -6.69
N LYS A 229 21.42 -7.26 -6.72
CA LYS A 229 21.48 -8.04 -7.97
C LYS A 229 20.40 -9.08 -8.09
N ASP A 230 20.28 -9.92 -7.07
CA ASP A 230 19.68 -11.24 -7.25
C ASP A 230 18.17 -11.26 -6.99
N THR A 231 17.67 -10.29 -6.23
CA THR A 231 16.28 -10.32 -5.73
C THR A 231 15.43 -9.23 -6.38
N PRO A 232 14.28 -9.57 -6.99
CA PRO A 232 13.29 -8.60 -7.44
C PRO A 232 12.85 -7.65 -6.32
N THR A 233 12.57 -6.39 -6.65
CA THR A 233 12.24 -5.34 -5.66
C THR A 233 10.94 -5.67 -4.90
N ASP A 234 9.96 -6.24 -5.58
CA ASP A 234 8.67 -6.63 -5.01
C ASP A 234 8.80 -7.72 -3.95
N LEU A 235 9.62 -8.74 -4.21
CA LEU A 235 9.94 -9.74 -3.20
C LEU A 235 10.59 -9.10 -1.96
N LEU A 236 11.52 -8.16 -2.16
CA LEU A 236 12.12 -7.41 -1.04
C LEU A 236 11.08 -6.59 -0.26
N LEU A 237 10.09 -6.01 -0.93
CA LEU A 237 9.02 -5.27 -0.26
C LEU A 237 8.15 -6.19 0.61
N SER A 238 7.82 -7.39 0.11
CA SER A 238 7.10 -8.41 0.89
C SER A 238 7.91 -8.88 2.10
N GLU A 239 9.20 -9.17 1.92
CA GLU A 239 10.09 -9.55 3.03
C GLU A 239 10.24 -8.41 4.06
N PHE A 240 10.28 -7.16 3.61
CA PHE A 240 10.35 -6.01 4.50
C PHE A 240 9.11 -5.86 5.38
N GLN A 241 7.90 -6.09 4.83
CA GLN A 241 6.66 -6.15 5.61
C GLN A 241 6.74 -7.23 6.70
N LEU A 242 7.14 -8.46 6.32
CA LEU A 242 7.26 -9.61 7.22
C LEU A 242 8.24 -9.34 8.36
N LEU A 243 9.42 -8.81 8.05
CA LEU A 243 10.46 -8.49 9.03
C LEU A 243 10.02 -7.41 10.04
N LEU A 244 9.06 -6.56 9.67
CA LEU A 244 8.49 -5.51 10.52
C LEU A 244 7.11 -5.87 11.07
N ALA A 245 6.82 -7.18 11.13
CA ALA A 245 5.63 -7.77 11.74
C ALA A 245 4.30 -7.42 11.06
N GLN A 246 4.33 -6.97 9.81
CA GLN A 246 3.15 -6.95 8.93
C GLN A 246 3.12 -8.26 8.12
N ASN A 247 2.50 -9.28 8.70
CA ASN A 247 2.45 -10.63 8.09
C ASN A 247 1.38 -10.79 7.02
N VAL A 248 0.51 -9.79 6.85
CA VAL A 248 -0.64 -9.81 5.95
C VAL A 248 -0.63 -8.49 5.18
N PRO A 249 -0.69 -8.50 3.83
CA PRO A 249 -0.78 -7.28 3.05
C PRO A 249 -2.05 -6.50 3.35
N ILE A 250 -1.94 -5.16 3.37
CA ILE A 250 -3.09 -4.25 3.54
C ILE A 250 -3.34 -3.62 2.18
N ARG A 251 -4.23 -4.24 1.38
CA ARG A 251 -4.53 -3.83 0.00
C ARG A 251 -5.97 -3.35 -0.15
N PHE A 252 -6.11 -2.09 -0.57
CA PHE A 252 -7.40 -1.45 -0.77
C PHE A 252 -7.99 -1.78 -2.14
N THR A 253 -9.31 -1.79 -2.25
CA THR A 253 -10.03 -2.09 -3.49
C THR A 253 -11.20 -1.11 -3.66
N PRO A 254 -11.54 -0.66 -4.89
CA PRO A 254 -10.79 -0.85 -6.12
C PRO A 254 -9.42 -0.15 -6.09
N SER A 255 -8.47 -0.68 -6.88
CA SER A 255 -7.17 -0.03 -7.10
C SER A 255 -7.39 1.40 -7.60
N VAL A 256 -6.68 2.37 -7.02
CA VAL A 256 -6.75 3.79 -7.46
C VAL A 256 -5.63 4.15 -8.43
N LEU A 257 -4.66 3.24 -8.61
CA LEU A 257 -3.52 3.34 -9.50
C LEU A 257 -3.51 2.15 -10.46
N HIS A 258 -3.44 2.42 -11.77
CA HIS A 258 -3.46 1.40 -12.81
C HIS A 258 -2.27 1.55 -13.77
N PRO A 259 -1.74 0.45 -14.33
CA PRO A 259 -0.65 0.53 -15.30
C PRO A 259 -1.12 1.16 -16.62
N MET A 260 -0.26 1.97 -17.21
CA MET A 260 -0.40 2.54 -18.55
C MET A 260 0.61 1.95 -19.52
N GLY A 261 0.17 1.78 -20.76
CA GLY A 261 1.02 1.32 -21.86
C GLY A 261 1.36 -0.16 -21.78
N ASN A 262 2.02 -0.65 -22.84
CA ASN A 262 2.58 -1.99 -22.86
C ASN A 262 4.09 -1.88 -22.63
N TYR A 263 4.63 -2.67 -21.71
CA TYR A 263 6.07 -2.79 -21.56
C TYR A 263 6.69 -3.59 -22.72
N SER A 264 8.01 -3.66 -22.74
CA SER A 264 8.73 -4.60 -23.61
C SER A 264 8.66 -6.01 -23.05
N ALA A 265 8.66 -7.02 -23.92
CA ALA A 265 8.59 -8.43 -23.53
C ALA A 265 9.66 -8.87 -22.51
N VAL A 266 10.83 -8.21 -22.51
CA VAL A 266 11.90 -8.47 -21.52
C VAL A 266 11.53 -7.91 -20.15
N LYS A 267 11.00 -6.68 -20.09
CA LYS A 267 10.55 -6.07 -18.83
C LYS A 267 9.35 -6.85 -18.26
N ASP A 268 8.43 -7.31 -19.10
CA ASP A 268 7.31 -8.16 -18.68
C ASP A 268 7.78 -9.52 -18.10
N SER A 269 8.85 -10.09 -18.62
CA SER A 269 9.40 -11.36 -18.11
C SER A 269 10.13 -11.19 -16.77
N CYS A 270 10.79 -10.06 -16.55
CA CYS A 270 11.52 -9.79 -15.30
C CYS A 270 10.62 -9.18 -14.22
N PHE A 271 9.58 -8.44 -14.60
CA PHE A 271 8.63 -7.79 -13.71
C PHE A 271 7.20 -8.18 -14.13
N PRO A 272 6.78 -9.43 -13.85
CA PRO A 272 5.44 -9.85 -14.19
C PRO A 272 4.42 -8.99 -13.43
N VAL A 273 3.55 -8.32 -14.17
CA VAL A 273 2.50 -7.47 -13.60
C VAL A 273 1.35 -8.35 -13.12
N GLU A 274 1.06 -8.33 -11.83
CA GLU A 274 -0.22 -8.85 -11.31
C GLU A 274 -1.37 -8.01 -11.86
N LYS A 275 -2.19 -8.62 -12.70
CA LYS A 275 -3.44 -8.01 -13.17
C LYS A 275 -4.43 -8.00 -12.00
N ASP A 276 -5.12 -6.86 -11.82
CA ASP A 276 -6.27 -6.79 -10.92
C ASP A 276 -7.24 -7.94 -11.27
N GLU A 277 -7.50 -8.82 -10.30
CA GLU A 277 -8.56 -9.80 -10.43
C GLU A 277 -9.90 -9.07 -10.48
N VAL A 278 -10.60 -9.17 -11.62
CA VAL A 278 -11.96 -8.64 -11.73
C VAL A 278 -12.88 -9.59 -10.95
N LEU A 279 -13.10 -9.26 -9.69
CA LEU A 279 -14.09 -9.93 -8.86
C LEU A 279 -15.49 -9.57 -9.35
N GLY A 280 -16.36 -10.57 -9.48
CA GLY A 280 -17.75 -10.40 -9.87
C GLY A 280 -18.59 -9.79 -8.74
N GLU A 281 -19.89 -10.06 -8.78
CA GLU A 281 -20.81 -9.71 -7.69
C GLU A 281 -20.41 -10.42 -6.38
N PRO A 282 -20.71 -9.83 -5.21
CA PRO A 282 -20.43 -10.46 -3.92
C PRO A 282 -21.25 -11.74 -3.74
N ASP A 283 -20.66 -12.72 -3.04
CA ASP A 283 -21.27 -14.03 -2.81
C ASP A 283 -22.21 -14.03 -1.61
N ASN A 284 -21.86 -13.27 -0.55
CA ASN A 284 -22.57 -13.19 0.72
C ASN A 284 -23.10 -14.56 1.22
N PRO A 285 -22.20 -15.50 1.56
CA PRO A 285 -22.57 -16.84 2.05
C PRO A 285 -23.52 -16.76 3.25
N LEU A 286 -24.35 -17.80 3.44
CA LEU A 286 -25.37 -17.82 4.50
C LEU A 286 -24.77 -17.48 5.88
N ALA A 287 -25.42 -16.55 6.57
CA ALA A 287 -24.95 -16.00 7.82
C ALA A 287 -26.10 -15.43 8.66
N THR A 288 -25.91 -15.43 9.98
CA THR A 288 -26.78 -14.75 10.94
C THR A 288 -26.18 -13.39 11.31
N VAL A 289 -26.96 -12.32 11.25
CA VAL A 289 -26.52 -10.99 11.72
C VAL A 289 -27.06 -10.68 13.11
N LEU A 290 -26.17 -10.36 14.04
CA LEU A 290 -26.47 -9.95 15.41
C LEU A 290 -25.90 -8.57 15.69
N THR A 291 -26.56 -7.78 16.55
CA THR A 291 -26.04 -6.49 16.98
C THR A 291 -26.55 -6.15 18.39
N ASP A 292 -25.77 -5.37 19.12
CA ASP A 292 -26.15 -4.77 20.40
C ASP A 292 -26.65 -3.32 20.26
N MET A 293 -26.70 -2.80 19.03
CA MET A 293 -27.24 -1.47 18.71
C MET A 293 -28.77 -1.49 18.74
N GLU A 294 -29.36 -0.38 19.18
CA GLU A 294 -30.82 -0.25 19.25
C GLU A 294 -31.40 0.01 17.85
N PRO A 295 -32.27 -0.86 17.31
CA PRO A 295 -32.82 -0.67 15.98
C PRO A 295 -33.85 0.46 15.95
N VAL A 296 -33.82 1.26 14.88
CA VAL A 296 -34.91 2.19 14.58
C VAL A 296 -36.02 1.43 13.85
N LEU A 297 -37.28 1.62 14.24
CA LEU A 297 -38.47 1.09 13.54
C LEU A 297 -38.52 -0.45 13.35
N ASN A 298 -37.93 -1.23 14.27
CA ASN A 298 -37.87 -2.70 14.20
C ASN A 298 -37.17 -3.24 12.93
N VAL A 299 -36.26 -2.47 12.34
CA VAL A 299 -35.45 -2.94 11.19
C VAL A 299 -34.61 -4.15 11.61
N VAL A 300 -34.62 -5.18 10.77
CA VAL A 300 -33.91 -6.44 11.04
C VAL A 300 -32.41 -6.26 10.73
N PRO A 301 -31.49 -6.60 11.65
CA PRO A 301 -30.04 -6.48 11.43
C PRO A 301 -29.55 -7.24 10.18
N GLN A 302 -30.24 -8.30 9.80
CA GLN A 302 -29.96 -9.11 8.62
C GLN A 302 -29.89 -8.27 7.32
N TYR A 303 -30.62 -7.15 7.22
CA TYR A 303 -30.58 -6.28 6.04
C TYR A 303 -29.22 -5.60 5.84
N ALA A 304 -28.38 -5.47 6.87
CA ALA A 304 -27.00 -5.02 6.68
C ALA A 304 -26.16 -5.99 5.83
N TYR A 305 -26.56 -7.26 5.70
CA TYR A 305 -25.79 -8.30 5.00
C TYR A 305 -26.55 -8.92 3.83
N THR A 306 -27.88 -8.92 3.83
CA THR A 306 -28.64 -9.36 2.66
C THR A 306 -28.40 -8.39 1.50
N LEU A 307 -28.04 -8.93 0.33
CA LEU A 307 -27.84 -8.16 -0.90
C LEU A 307 -29.17 -7.61 -1.41
N ASN A 308 -29.61 -6.47 -0.87
CA ASN A 308 -30.84 -5.77 -1.20
C ASN A 308 -30.61 -4.24 -1.16
N GLU A 309 -31.67 -3.46 -1.35
CA GLU A 309 -31.60 -2.00 -1.27
C GLU A 309 -31.77 -1.46 0.16
N GLU A 310 -32.16 -2.30 1.11
CA GLU A 310 -32.46 -1.91 2.50
C GLU A 310 -31.22 -2.06 3.39
N GLY A 311 -30.97 -1.10 4.27
CA GLY A 311 -29.88 -1.16 5.24
C GLY A 311 -30.38 -1.36 6.67
N TYR A 312 -29.48 -1.72 7.58
CA TYR A 312 -29.77 -1.63 9.01
C TYR A 312 -29.60 -0.19 9.49
N THR A 313 -30.60 0.35 10.19
CA THR A 313 -30.58 1.72 10.71
C THR A 313 -30.69 1.70 12.23
N THR A 314 -29.80 2.45 12.87
CA THR A 314 -29.76 2.64 14.33
C THR A 314 -29.56 4.11 14.69
N LEU A 315 -29.88 4.45 15.93
CA LEU A 315 -29.77 5.79 16.47
C LEU A 315 -28.70 5.82 17.57
N ASN A 316 -27.83 6.84 17.52
CA ASN A 316 -26.86 7.16 18.55
C ASN A 316 -26.00 5.96 19.00
N PRO A 317 -25.28 5.30 18.06
CA PRO A 317 -24.40 4.21 18.43
C PRO A 317 -23.34 4.68 19.41
N LEU A 318 -23.09 3.87 20.44
CA LEU A 318 -22.13 4.12 21.49
C LEU A 318 -20.80 3.42 21.21
N GLU A 319 -19.73 3.95 21.77
CA GLU A 319 -18.43 3.28 21.79
C GLU A 319 -18.56 1.85 22.34
N GLY A 320 -17.98 0.88 21.62
CA GLY A 320 -18.06 -0.53 21.95
C GLY A 320 -19.25 -1.27 21.35
N ASN A 321 -20.26 -0.55 20.82
CA ASN A 321 -21.32 -1.19 20.06
C ASN A 321 -20.79 -1.87 18.80
N HIS A 322 -21.46 -2.93 18.38
CA HIS A 322 -21.02 -3.75 17.27
C HIS A 322 -22.17 -4.44 16.52
N LEU A 323 -21.92 -4.69 15.23
CA LEU A 323 -22.71 -5.59 14.40
C LEU A 323 -21.82 -6.75 13.96
N ARG A 324 -22.29 -7.98 14.17
CA ARG A 324 -21.60 -9.22 13.84
C ARG A 324 -22.36 -9.98 12.77
N VAL A 325 -21.68 -10.31 11.69
CA VAL A 325 -22.10 -11.31 10.71
C VAL A 325 -21.43 -12.62 11.10
N ILE A 326 -22.21 -13.65 11.41
CA ILE A 326 -21.70 -14.98 11.79
C ILE A 326 -22.07 -15.95 10.68
N LEU A 327 -21.07 -16.41 9.94
CA LEU A 327 -21.25 -17.32 8.82
C LEU A 327 -21.71 -18.69 9.32
N ASP A 328 -22.68 -19.30 8.64
CA ASP A 328 -23.18 -20.63 9.01
C ASP A 328 -22.12 -21.74 8.77
N ARG A 329 -21.19 -21.49 7.85
CA ARG A 329 -20.00 -22.32 7.64
C ARG A 329 -18.78 -21.42 7.47
N PRO A 330 -17.63 -21.77 8.06
CA PRO A 330 -16.40 -21.02 7.84
C PRO A 330 -16.00 -20.96 6.36
N GLN A 331 -15.61 -19.77 5.88
CA GLN A 331 -15.32 -19.50 4.46
C GLN A 331 -13.90 -18.99 4.25
N LYS A 332 -13.35 -19.27 3.07
CA LYS A 332 -12.16 -18.58 2.57
C LYS A 332 -12.58 -17.27 1.91
N VAL A 333 -12.59 -16.20 2.69
CA VAL A 333 -12.97 -14.86 2.19
C VAL A 333 -11.78 -14.19 1.54
N ILE A 334 -11.99 -13.57 0.38
CA ILE A 334 -10.94 -12.90 -0.42
C ILE A 334 -11.10 -11.37 -0.46
N ARG A 335 -12.30 -10.86 -0.15
CA ARG A 335 -12.59 -9.42 -0.07
C ARG A 335 -13.78 -9.17 0.84
N ILE A 336 -13.73 -8.08 1.59
CA ILE A 336 -14.86 -7.56 2.37
C ILE A 336 -15.02 -6.09 2.06
N ALA A 337 -16.28 -5.68 1.84
CA ALA A 337 -16.65 -4.28 1.77
C ALA A 337 -17.76 -3.97 2.79
N VAL A 338 -17.57 -2.95 3.61
CA VAL A 338 -18.55 -2.44 4.58
C VAL A 338 -18.92 -1.02 4.18
N LEU A 339 -20.19 -0.80 3.86
CA LEU A 339 -20.70 0.48 3.39
C LEU A 339 -21.64 1.08 4.43
N THR A 340 -21.33 2.27 4.92
CA THR A 340 -22.20 3.02 5.86
C THR A 340 -22.61 4.37 5.30
N GLY A 341 -23.61 4.99 5.92
CA GLY A 341 -24.20 6.25 5.47
C GLY A 341 -25.21 6.09 4.36
N ILE A 342 -25.67 7.19 3.78
CA ILE A 342 -26.54 7.22 2.61
C ILE A 342 -25.75 7.83 1.44
N ASP A 343 -26.01 7.37 0.21
CA ASP A 343 -25.45 8.00 -0.99
C ASP A 343 -25.83 9.49 -1.03
N ASP A 344 -24.88 10.33 -1.44
CA ASP A 344 -24.88 11.80 -1.34
C ASP A 344 -24.54 12.42 0.04
N GLY A 345 -23.23 12.61 0.26
CA GLY A 345 -22.71 13.60 1.21
C GLY A 345 -22.29 13.10 2.59
N GLY A 346 -22.14 11.77 2.77
CA GLY A 346 -21.60 11.19 4.01
C GLY A 346 -22.55 11.31 5.22
N LYS A 347 -23.84 11.57 4.97
CA LYS A 347 -24.85 11.60 6.03
C LYS A 347 -25.02 10.22 6.65
N TYR A 348 -25.11 10.19 7.97
CA TYR A 348 -25.35 8.98 8.76
C TYR A 348 -24.30 7.88 8.60
N GLN A 349 -23.10 8.24 8.15
CA GLN A 349 -21.97 7.31 8.11
C GLN A 349 -21.44 7.07 9.53
N LEU A 350 -20.83 5.90 9.73
CA LEU A 350 -20.07 5.64 10.96
C LEU A 350 -18.75 6.39 10.88
N ARG A 351 -18.56 7.40 11.74
CA ARG A 351 -17.37 8.26 11.68
C ARG A 351 -16.10 7.58 12.16
N GLN A 352 -16.22 6.78 13.22
CA GLN A 352 -15.12 6.03 13.81
C GLN A 352 -15.58 4.61 14.05
N GLY A 353 -15.14 3.71 13.18
CA GLY A 353 -15.41 2.29 13.30
C GLY A 353 -14.29 1.49 12.66
N GLN A 354 -14.28 0.20 12.94
CA GLN A 354 -13.34 -0.73 12.33
C GLN A 354 -13.99 -2.08 12.05
N VAL A 355 -13.41 -2.82 11.12
CA VAL A 355 -13.84 -4.16 10.75
C VAL A 355 -12.82 -5.16 11.28
N GLU A 356 -13.31 -6.20 11.93
CA GLU A 356 -12.52 -7.28 12.50
C GLU A 356 -12.99 -8.63 11.98
N LEU A 357 -12.04 -9.54 11.81
CA LEU A 357 -12.20 -10.88 11.28
C LEU A 357 -12.17 -11.88 12.42
N GLY A 358 -13.26 -12.61 12.60
CA GLY A 358 -13.42 -13.60 13.66
C GLY A 358 -13.19 -15.03 13.18
N TYR A 359 -12.47 -15.80 14.00
CA TYR A 359 -12.13 -17.19 13.77
C TYR A 359 -12.53 -18.04 14.99
N GLN A 360 -12.54 -19.37 14.80
CA GLN A 360 -12.88 -20.35 15.84
C GLN A 360 -14.28 -20.08 16.44
N PRO A 361 -15.36 -20.45 15.71
CA PRO A 361 -16.71 -20.14 16.13
C PRO A 361 -17.07 -20.85 17.43
N THR A 362 -17.84 -20.17 18.28
CA THR A 362 -18.42 -20.68 19.52
C THR A 362 -19.93 -20.77 19.36
N GLU A 363 -20.55 -21.83 19.89
CA GLU A 363 -21.99 -22.07 19.74
C GLU A 363 -22.84 -21.29 20.76
N GLU A 364 -22.35 -21.12 22.00
CA GLU A 364 -23.07 -20.44 23.07
C GLU A 364 -22.15 -19.51 23.88
N PRO A 365 -22.26 -18.16 23.72
CA PRO A 365 -23.04 -17.48 22.69
C PRO A 365 -22.49 -17.76 21.29
N LYS A 366 -23.36 -17.66 20.27
CA LYS A 366 -22.95 -17.72 18.85
C LYS A 366 -22.00 -16.55 18.59
N ASP A 367 -20.70 -16.84 18.49
CA ASP A 367 -19.63 -15.83 18.43
C ASP A 367 -18.34 -16.42 17.83
N CYS A 368 -17.26 -15.65 17.82
CA CYS A 368 -15.91 -16.14 17.50
C CYS A 368 -14.95 -15.94 18.67
N ALA A 369 -14.07 -16.92 18.93
CA ALA A 369 -13.16 -16.90 20.07
C ALA A 369 -12.00 -15.90 19.89
N HIS A 370 -11.58 -15.66 18.65
CA HIS A 370 -10.48 -14.76 18.32
C HIS A 370 -10.84 -13.81 17.18
N TYR A 371 -10.43 -12.55 17.31
CA TYR A 371 -10.59 -11.53 16.29
C TYR A 371 -9.26 -10.91 15.90
N THR A 372 -9.08 -10.66 14.60
CA THR A 372 -7.98 -9.86 14.04
C THR A 372 -8.53 -8.63 13.34
N LEU A 373 -7.77 -7.53 13.35
CA LEU A 373 -8.18 -6.30 12.67
C LEU A 373 -8.03 -6.46 11.15
N LEU A 374 -9.08 -6.16 10.39
CA LEU A 374 -8.98 -5.96 8.94
C LEU A 374 -8.54 -4.53 8.63
N GLY A 375 -9.24 -3.54 9.22
CA GLY A 375 -8.93 -2.14 9.06
C GLY A 375 -10.00 -1.20 9.63
N PRO A 376 -9.67 0.10 9.81
CA PRO A 376 -10.62 1.14 10.15
C PRO A 376 -11.50 1.51 8.95
N LEU A 377 -12.67 2.10 9.21
CA LEU A 377 -13.48 2.73 8.18
C LEU A 377 -12.80 4.03 7.72
N VAL A 378 -12.73 4.20 6.40
CA VAL A 378 -12.24 5.37 5.68
C VAL A 378 -13.45 6.11 5.13
N GLU A 379 -13.69 7.32 5.64
CA GLU A 379 -14.90 8.10 5.31
C GLU A 379 -16.19 7.28 5.47
N GLY A 380 -16.23 6.45 6.52
CA GLY A 380 -17.37 5.60 6.85
C GLY A 380 -17.51 4.32 6.04
N ASN A 381 -16.55 4.00 5.16
CA ASN A 381 -16.58 2.76 4.39
C ASN A 381 -15.27 1.99 4.53
N LEU A 382 -15.31 0.69 4.26
CA LEU A 382 -14.12 -0.15 4.13
C LEU A 382 -14.30 -1.01 2.90
N ASP A 383 -13.26 -1.16 2.09
CA ASP A 383 -13.22 -2.09 0.96
C ASP A 383 -11.78 -2.58 0.79
N GLN A 384 -11.55 -3.83 1.20
CA GLN A 384 -10.20 -4.36 1.36
C GLN A 384 -10.15 -5.84 0.96
N ARG A 385 -9.04 -6.24 0.31
CA ARG A 385 -8.71 -7.65 0.10
C ARG A 385 -8.41 -8.31 1.44
N VAL A 386 -8.82 -9.56 1.57
CA VAL A 386 -8.51 -10.41 2.72
C VAL A 386 -7.47 -11.42 2.26
N PHE A 387 -6.32 -11.43 2.94
CA PHE A 387 -5.26 -12.39 2.69
C PHE A 387 -5.10 -13.31 3.90
N SER A 388 -4.96 -14.60 3.63
CA SER A 388 -4.61 -15.59 4.65
C SER A 388 -3.09 -15.68 4.78
N LYS A 389 -2.61 -15.99 5.98
CA LYS A 389 -1.20 -16.32 6.18
C LYS A 389 -0.85 -17.56 5.37
N GLU A 390 0.29 -17.54 4.71
CA GLU A 390 0.77 -18.65 3.89
C GLU A 390 0.83 -19.95 4.72
N GLY A 391 0.25 -21.03 4.18
CA GLY A 391 0.13 -22.33 4.88
C GLY A 391 -0.96 -22.41 5.95
N SER A 392 -1.75 -21.36 6.16
CA SER A 392 -2.93 -21.41 7.04
C SER A 392 -4.16 -21.93 6.30
N GLU A 393 -4.79 -22.98 6.85
CA GLU A 393 -6.14 -23.42 6.43
C GLU A 393 -7.27 -22.72 7.20
N GLU A 394 -6.94 -21.69 7.98
CA GLU A 394 -7.91 -21.01 8.83
C GLU A 394 -8.96 -20.28 7.99
N LYS A 395 -10.22 -20.64 8.20
CA LYS A 395 -11.38 -20.09 7.50
C LYS A 395 -12.10 -19.08 8.39
N LEU A 396 -12.50 -17.96 7.79
CA LEU A 396 -13.23 -16.90 8.46
C LEU A 396 -14.60 -17.39 8.91
N SER A 397 -14.99 -17.08 10.14
CA SER A 397 -16.29 -17.49 10.70
C SER A 397 -17.17 -16.29 11.07
N CYS A 398 -16.57 -15.18 11.50
CA CYS A 398 -17.33 -13.96 11.83
C CYS A 398 -16.73 -12.72 11.17
N ILE A 399 -17.56 -11.72 10.90
CA ILE A 399 -17.16 -10.37 10.54
C ILE A 399 -17.79 -9.43 11.56
N ARG A 400 -16.99 -8.60 12.23
CA ARG A 400 -17.47 -7.65 13.25
C ARG A 400 -17.19 -6.22 12.81
N LEU A 401 -18.24 -5.43 12.66
CA LEU A 401 -18.15 -3.98 12.58
C LEU A 401 -18.25 -3.42 14.00
N LEU A 402 -17.20 -2.76 14.48
CA LEU A 402 -17.09 -2.18 15.82
C LEU A 402 -17.14 -0.65 15.76
N VAL A 403 -17.92 -0.04 16.64
CA VAL A 403 -18.00 1.41 16.85
C VAL A 403 -16.90 1.82 17.83
N LEU A 404 -15.97 2.67 17.37
CA LEU A 404 -14.81 3.10 18.16
C LEU A 404 -15.07 4.39 18.93
N ALA A 405 -16.05 5.19 18.52
CA ALA A 405 -16.47 6.38 19.27
C ALA A 405 -17.97 6.61 19.11
N SER A 406 -18.60 7.03 20.20
CA SER A 406 -20.02 7.38 20.21
C SER A 406 -20.31 8.55 19.26
N GLN A 407 -21.45 8.52 18.55
CA GLN A 407 -21.90 9.64 17.71
C GLN A 407 -23.38 9.95 17.95
N GLU A 408 -23.70 11.24 18.12
CA GLU A 408 -25.09 11.72 18.27
C GLU A 408 -25.77 11.93 16.91
N SER A 409 -25.79 10.88 16.10
CA SER A 409 -26.47 10.90 14.81
C SER A 409 -26.98 9.51 14.46
N TRP A 410 -27.88 9.44 13.48
CA TRP A 410 -28.27 8.16 12.92
C TRP A 410 -27.05 7.49 12.27
N LEU A 411 -27.07 6.17 12.27
CA LEU A 411 -26.15 5.33 11.53
C LEU A 411 -26.95 4.43 10.61
N VAL A 412 -26.59 4.44 9.34
CA VAL A 412 -27.08 3.49 8.34
C VAL A 412 -25.94 2.56 7.96
N ILE A 413 -26.08 1.26 8.23
CA ILE A 413 -25.20 0.22 7.70
C ILE A 413 -25.90 -0.34 6.47
N ARG A 414 -25.49 0.14 5.29
CA ARG A 414 -26.16 -0.20 4.03
C ARG A 414 -25.94 -1.65 3.67
N GLN A 415 -24.67 -2.03 3.57
CA GLN A 415 -24.28 -3.31 3.03
C GLN A 415 -22.93 -3.75 3.60
N ILE A 416 -22.84 -5.02 3.97
CA ILE A 416 -21.63 -5.77 4.25
C ILE A 416 -21.54 -6.84 3.17
N LYS A 417 -20.60 -6.65 2.25
CA LYS A 417 -20.40 -7.49 1.07
C LYS A 417 -19.17 -8.37 1.28
N VAL A 418 -19.28 -9.63 0.90
CA VAL A 418 -18.27 -10.66 1.11
C VAL A 418 -18.09 -11.45 -0.18
N TRP A 419 -16.84 -11.57 -0.62
CA TRP A 419 -16.44 -12.44 -1.72
C TRP A 419 -15.65 -13.61 -1.18
N ILE A 420 -15.92 -14.81 -1.68
CA ILE A 420 -15.23 -16.04 -1.28
C ILE A 420 -14.38 -16.59 -2.43
N GLU A 421 -13.33 -17.33 -2.08
CA GLU A 421 -12.59 -18.14 -3.04
C GLU A 421 -13.53 -19.23 -3.60
N PRO A 422 -13.64 -19.40 -4.93
CA PRO A 422 -14.41 -20.50 -5.50
C PRO A 422 -13.88 -21.84 -4.97
N GLU A 423 -14.74 -22.71 -4.45
CA GLU A 423 -14.31 -24.09 -4.22
C GLU A 423 -13.92 -24.68 -5.57
N GLU A 424 -12.67 -25.16 -5.71
CA GLU A 424 -12.26 -25.92 -6.89
C GLU A 424 -13.23 -27.10 -7.03
N ALA A 425 -14.21 -26.95 -7.93
CA ALA A 425 -15.05 -28.04 -8.32
C ALA A 425 -14.11 -29.04 -8.98
N TRP A 426 -13.78 -30.11 -8.26
CA TRP A 426 -13.13 -31.28 -8.83
C TRP A 426 -13.88 -31.63 -10.11
N LEU A 427 -13.28 -31.33 -11.25
CA LEU A 427 -13.72 -31.85 -12.53
C LEU A 427 -13.62 -33.37 -12.38
N ILE A 428 -14.76 -33.98 -12.08
CA ILE A 428 -14.97 -35.41 -12.23
C ILE A 428 -14.77 -35.67 -13.72
N LEU A 429 -13.56 -36.09 -14.09
CA LEU A 429 -13.25 -36.72 -15.37
C LEU A 429 -13.66 -38.19 -15.32
#